data_AF-A0A4Q3A8L3-F1
#
_entry.id   AF-A0A4Q3A8L3-F1
#
_cell.length_a   1.000
_cell.length_b   1.000
_cell.length_c   1.000
_cell.angle_alpha   90.00
_cell.angle_beta   90.00
_cell.angle_gamma   90.00
#
_symmetry.space_group_name_H-M   'P 1'
#
loop_
_entity.id
_entity.type
_entity.pdbx_description
1 polymer ?
#
loop_
_entity_poly.entity_id
_entity_poly.type
_entity_poly.pdbx_seq_one_letter_code
_entity_poly.pdbx_strand_id
1 'polypeptide(L)'
;MLVKAASQAWLLDVPPSFSGDPQTLELARPSVFGVRLTDIGADYLDWSRDGKTVMWSLGATIRTIDTARAAGMAKGVAEKQAVRFDAVVELPRDVPQGTVVLRGGTAITMRGDETIVGADVVVTSNRIVAVGKTGEVAVPSGATIIDATGKYLTPGFVDTHAHWFELPRQVLEANHWSLLANLAYGVTSGLDVQPFTVDVFGYQDMIDAGIMLGPRAFSTGPGIFVNSEINSAAEAEAVLTRYRDYYRTSNLKAYLVGNRTQRKLIVEASGKMRMMATTEGASDFNLNLTHALDGMAGNEHNLPITPLRDDVVKLYASSRIGYSPTFGVLYGGFSPYDNQVIAGAIDQDGKLARFVPPGIIEGKMRNRVWTPPIDRSSASFAADALRIR
;
A
#
# COMPACT_ATOMS: atom_id res chain seq x y z
N MET A 1 -32.78 -2.86 -3.24
CA MET A 1 -31.51 -3.48 -2.79
C MET A 1 -30.38 -2.47 -2.83
N LEU A 2 -29.37 -2.64 -1.96
CA LEU A 2 -28.11 -1.89 -2.03
C LEU A 2 -27.02 -2.77 -2.64
N VAL A 3 -26.25 -2.20 -3.55
CA VAL A 3 -25.14 -2.88 -4.22
C VAL A 3 -23.90 -2.01 -4.16
N LYS A 4 -22.76 -2.60 -3.78
CA LYS A 4 -21.43 -1.98 -3.93
C LYS A 4 -20.74 -2.58 -5.15
N ALA A 5 -20.38 -1.75 -6.12
CA ALA A 5 -19.63 -2.18 -7.31
C ALA A 5 -18.62 -1.11 -7.71
N ALA A 6 -17.38 -1.52 -8.01
CA ALA A 6 -16.25 -0.61 -8.28
C ALA A 6 -16.13 0.52 -7.23
N SER A 7 -16.37 0.17 -5.96
CA SER A 7 -16.40 1.09 -4.81
C SER A 7 -17.49 2.17 -4.85
N GLN A 8 -18.51 2.01 -5.70
CA GLN A 8 -19.66 2.90 -5.79
C GLN A 8 -20.89 2.25 -5.16
N ALA A 9 -21.71 3.04 -4.48
CA ALA A 9 -22.96 2.61 -3.89
C ALA A 9 -24.12 2.81 -4.87
N TRP A 10 -24.93 1.79 -5.03
CA TRP A 10 -26.12 1.79 -5.89
C TRP A 10 -27.35 1.41 -5.08
N LEU A 11 -28.44 2.14 -5.31
CA LEU A 11 -29.78 1.77 -4.87
C LEU A 11 -30.55 1.30 -6.10
N LEU A 12 -30.94 0.03 -6.09
CA LEU A 12 -31.67 -0.60 -7.19
C LEU A 12 -33.01 -1.12 -6.68
N ASP A 13 -34.01 -1.16 -7.53
CA ASP A 13 -35.21 -1.93 -7.26
C ASP A 13 -34.88 -3.43 -7.18
N VAL A 14 -35.63 -4.17 -6.37
CA VAL A 14 -35.51 -5.62 -6.36
C VAL A 14 -36.24 -6.15 -7.59
N PRO A 15 -35.57 -6.88 -8.50
CA PRO A 15 -36.25 -7.49 -9.63
C PRO A 15 -37.41 -8.35 -9.14
N PRO A 16 -38.54 -8.39 -9.87
CA PRO A 16 -39.62 -9.32 -9.56
C PRO A 16 -39.06 -10.74 -9.44
N SER A 17 -39.46 -11.49 -8.42
CA SER A 17 -39.08 -12.89 -8.28
C SER A 17 -39.61 -13.69 -9.48
N PHE A 18 -38.72 -14.07 -10.39
CA PHE A 18 -39.07 -15.01 -11.46
C PHE A 18 -38.78 -16.43 -10.98
N SER A 19 -39.76 -17.32 -11.03
CA SER A 19 -39.51 -18.76 -10.92
C SER A 19 -38.67 -19.17 -12.14
N GLY A 20 -37.34 -19.29 -11.98
CA GLY A 20 -36.43 -19.56 -13.09
C GLY A 20 -34.96 -19.29 -12.75
N ASP A 21 -34.15 -19.21 -13.80
CA ASP A 21 -32.70 -19.01 -13.71
C ASP A 21 -32.30 -17.67 -13.07
N PRO A 22 -31.13 -17.59 -12.39
CA PRO A 22 -30.62 -16.34 -11.84
C PRO A 22 -30.55 -15.22 -12.88
N GLN A 23 -31.14 -14.06 -12.56
CA GLN A 23 -31.10 -12.88 -13.44
C GLN A 23 -29.79 -12.10 -13.24
N THR A 24 -29.11 -11.81 -14.35
CA THR A 24 -27.95 -10.91 -14.36
C THR A 24 -28.41 -9.45 -14.46
N LEU A 25 -27.97 -8.60 -13.54
CA LEU A 25 -28.21 -7.15 -13.58
C LEU A 25 -26.97 -6.41 -14.07
N GLU A 26 -27.10 -5.68 -15.19
CA GLU A 26 -26.04 -4.80 -15.69
C GLU A 26 -26.17 -3.41 -15.04
N LEU A 27 -25.26 -3.05 -14.14
CA LEU A 27 -25.37 -1.78 -13.39
C LEU A 27 -25.27 -0.52 -14.27
N ALA A 28 -24.55 -0.59 -15.39
CA ALA A 28 -24.46 0.51 -16.35
C ALA A 28 -25.79 0.75 -17.08
N ARG A 29 -26.65 -0.27 -17.15
CA ARG A 29 -27.94 -0.28 -17.85
C ARG A 29 -28.91 -1.22 -17.11
N PRO A 30 -29.32 -0.86 -15.89
CA PRO A 30 -30.07 -1.79 -15.06
C PRO A 30 -31.41 -2.09 -15.72
N SER A 31 -31.79 -3.38 -15.75
CA SER A 31 -33.10 -3.83 -16.25
C SER A 31 -34.26 -3.45 -15.30
N VAL A 32 -33.91 -2.95 -14.12
CA VAL A 32 -34.79 -2.38 -13.10
C VAL A 32 -34.40 -0.92 -12.84
N PHE A 33 -35.23 -0.18 -12.11
CA PHE A 33 -34.84 1.16 -11.68
C PHE A 33 -33.57 1.10 -10.84
N GLY A 34 -32.65 2.04 -11.06
CA GLY A 34 -31.39 2.11 -10.36
C GLY A 34 -30.78 3.50 -10.34
N VAL A 35 -30.28 3.91 -9.18
CA VAL A 35 -29.54 5.16 -9.00
C VAL A 35 -28.18 4.89 -8.35
N ARG A 36 -27.13 5.47 -8.94
CA ARG A 36 -25.80 5.52 -8.33
C ARG A 36 -25.79 6.65 -7.30
N LEU A 37 -25.66 6.28 -6.03
CA LEU A 37 -25.73 7.23 -4.91
C LEU A 37 -24.48 8.10 -4.79
N THR A 38 -23.32 7.55 -5.16
CA THR A 38 -22.00 8.13 -4.88
C THR A 38 -21.25 8.54 -6.14
N ASP A 39 -20.50 9.63 -6.08
CA ASP A 39 -19.44 9.96 -7.05
C ASP A 39 -18.08 9.53 -6.47
N ILE A 40 -17.81 9.87 -5.21
CA ILE A 40 -16.57 9.61 -4.50
C ILE A 40 -16.46 8.13 -4.16
N GLY A 41 -17.48 7.53 -3.54
CA GLY A 41 -17.57 6.08 -3.31
C GLY A 41 -17.98 5.69 -1.89
N ALA A 42 -17.91 4.38 -1.61
CA ALA A 42 -18.30 3.79 -0.34
C ALA A 42 -17.45 2.56 0.02
N ASP A 43 -17.16 2.41 1.31
CA ASP A 43 -16.47 1.26 1.89
C ASP A 43 -17.47 0.21 2.38
N TYR A 44 -18.47 0.63 3.16
CA TYR A 44 -19.52 -0.22 3.71
C TYR A 44 -20.89 0.38 3.39
N LEU A 45 -21.89 -0.48 3.21
CA LEU A 45 -23.29 -0.11 2.93
C LEU A 45 -24.18 -0.78 3.97
N ASP A 46 -25.23 -0.09 4.41
CA ASP A 46 -26.23 -0.66 5.31
C ASP A 46 -27.57 0.11 5.23
N TRP A 47 -28.56 -0.33 5.99
CA TRP A 47 -29.88 0.28 6.12
C TRP A 47 -30.17 0.68 7.56
N SER A 48 -31.04 1.67 7.74
CA SER A 48 -31.74 1.81 9.02
C SER A 48 -32.62 0.58 9.28
N ARG A 49 -32.88 0.30 10.56
CA ARG A 49 -33.71 -0.85 10.98
C ARG A 49 -35.09 -0.88 10.33
N ASP A 50 -35.67 0.28 10.03
CA ASP A 50 -36.99 0.40 9.38
C ASP A 50 -36.92 0.37 7.84
N GLY A 51 -35.73 0.23 7.26
CA GLY A 51 -35.51 0.18 5.81
C GLY A 51 -35.76 1.49 5.06
N LYS A 52 -35.99 2.61 5.77
CA LYS A 52 -36.32 3.91 5.14
C LYS A 52 -35.09 4.76 4.83
N THR A 53 -33.96 4.45 5.45
CA THR A 53 -32.72 5.21 5.28
C THR A 53 -31.63 4.29 4.76
N VAL A 54 -30.96 4.72 3.71
CA VAL A 54 -29.71 4.09 3.25
C VAL A 54 -28.56 4.75 3.97
N MET A 55 -27.60 3.92 4.40
CA MET A 55 -26.35 4.34 5.01
C MET A 55 -25.17 3.83 4.18
N TRP A 56 -24.13 4.65 4.07
CA TRP A 56 -22.81 4.16 3.66
C TRP A 56 -21.72 4.90 4.40
N SER A 57 -20.57 4.26 4.54
CA SER A 57 -19.37 4.92 5.07
C SER A 57 -18.29 5.07 4.01
N LEU A 58 -17.43 6.05 4.24
CA LEU A 58 -16.20 6.27 3.51
C LEU A 58 -15.14 6.80 4.48
N GLY A 59 -14.11 6.01 4.75
CA GLY A 59 -13.18 6.24 5.86
C GLY A 59 -13.94 6.38 7.18
N ALA A 60 -13.61 7.42 7.95
CA ALA A 60 -14.29 7.74 9.21
C ALA A 60 -15.62 8.50 9.04
N THR A 61 -16.11 8.71 7.82
CA THR A 61 -17.35 9.45 7.57
C THR A 61 -18.50 8.49 7.27
N ILE A 62 -19.64 8.70 7.91
CA ILE A 62 -20.92 8.03 7.65
C ILE A 62 -21.85 9.01 6.96
N ARG A 63 -22.56 8.53 5.93
CA ARG A 63 -23.60 9.27 5.21
C ARG A 63 -24.92 8.53 5.27
N THR A 64 -26.00 9.29 5.42
CA THR A 64 -27.35 8.75 5.42
C THR A 64 -28.28 9.57 4.52
N ILE A 65 -29.21 8.88 3.85
CA ILE A 65 -30.25 9.53 3.05
C ILE A 65 -31.53 8.70 3.06
N ASP A 66 -32.67 9.38 3.13
CA ASP A 66 -33.98 8.75 2.95
C ASP A 66 -34.07 8.09 1.56
N THR A 67 -34.60 6.87 1.52
CA THR A 67 -34.62 6.02 0.32
C THR A 67 -35.54 6.58 -0.75
N ALA A 68 -36.71 7.06 -0.37
CA ALA A 68 -37.67 7.65 -1.30
C ALA A 68 -37.09 8.94 -1.91
N ARG A 69 -36.37 9.72 -1.10
CA ARG A 69 -35.65 10.90 -1.59
C ARG A 69 -34.52 10.52 -2.56
N ALA A 70 -33.73 9.50 -2.25
CA ALA A 70 -32.61 9.08 -3.09
C ALA A 70 -33.05 8.49 -4.44
N ALA A 71 -34.16 7.74 -4.47
CA ALA A 71 -34.69 7.12 -5.67
C ALA A 71 -35.07 8.12 -6.78
N GLY A 72 -35.33 9.39 -6.46
CA GLY A 72 -35.63 10.41 -7.47
C GLY A 72 -34.40 11.14 -8.05
N MET A 73 -33.19 10.81 -7.60
CA MET A 73 -32.01 11.65 -7.85
C MET A 73 -31.17 11.20 -9.05
N ALA A 74 -30.47 12.17 -9.66
CA ALA A 74 -29.41 11.88 -10.62
C ALA A 74 -28.17 11.29 -9.93
N LYS A 75 -27.30 10.64 -10.72
CA LYS A 75 -26.01 10.07 -10.27
C LYS A 75 -25.25 11.04 -9.36
N GLY A 76 -24.82 10.56 -8.19
CA GLY A 76 -23.95 11.29 -7.26
C GLY A 76 -24.60 12.45 -6.51
N VAL A 77 -25.83 12.85 -6.87
CA VAL A 77 -26.54 13.94 -6.17
C VAL A 77 -26.89 13.54 -4.74
N ALA A 78 -27.20 12.26 -4.50
CA ALA A 78 -27.48 11.74 -3.17
C ALA A 78 -26.27 11.95 -2.22
N GLU A 79 -25.05 11.71 -2.68
CA GLU A 79 -23.85 11.90 -1.85
C GLU A 79 -23.60 13.34 -1.41
N LYS A 80 -24.02 14.32 -2.22
CA LYS A 80 -23.91 15.75 -1.88
C LYS A 80 -25.02 16.22 -0.92
N GLN A 81 -26.15 15.53 -0.89
CA GLN A 81 -27.32 15.90 -0.09
C GLN A 81 -27.55 15.01 1.15
N ALA A 82 -26.79 13.92 1.27
CA ALA A 82 -26.84 13.03 2.41
C ALA A 82 -26.43 13.77 3.70
N VAL A 83 -27.06 13.39 4.81
CA VAL A 83 -26.63 13.83 6.13
C VAL A 83 -25.28 13.18 6.43
N ARG A 84 -24.29 13.99 6.77
CA ARG A 84 -22.93 13.56 7.07
C ARG A 84 -22.71 13.52 8.58
N PHE A 85 -22.11 12.44 9.05
CA PHE A 85 -21.59 12.29 10.40
C PHE A 85 -20.13 11.83 10.34
N ASP A 86 -19.23 12.53 11.02
CA ASP A 86 -17.82 12.14 11.09
C ASP A 86 -17.57 11.37 12.39
N ALA A 87 -17.37 10.05 12.26
CA ALA A 87 -17.10 9.11 13.35
C ALA A 87 -15.59 9.06 13.68
N VAL A 88 -14.99 10.22 13.95
CA VAL A 88 -13.55 10.33 14.20
C VAL A 88 -13.21 9.82 15.60
N VAL A 89 -12.19 8.98 15.69
CA VAL A 89 -11.54 8.58 16.95
C VAL A 89 -10.14 9.18 16.97
N GLU A 90 -9.81 9.88 18.06
CA GLU A 90 -8.50 10.50 18.24
C GLU A 90 -7.78 9.88 19.44
N LEU A 91 -6.51 9.51 19.24
CA LEU A 91 -5.63 9.00 20.28
C LEU A 91 -4.28 9.71 20.16
N PRO A 92 -3.56 9.93 21.27
CA PRO A 92 -2.21 10.46 21.21
C PRO A 92 -1.30 9.45 20.51
N ARG A 93 -0.39 9.94 19.66
CA ARG A 93 0.66 9.11 19.08
C ARG A 93 1.60 8.63 20.20
N ASP A 94 2.00 7.36 20.16
CA ASP A 94 3.03 6.85 21.05
C ASP A 94 4.39 7.45 20.68
N VAL A 95 4.92 8.26 21.60
CA VAL A 95 6.21 8.91 21.48
C VAL A 95 7.04 8.53 22.69
N PRO A 96 8.09 7.69 22.53
CA PRO A 96 8.94 7.30 23.63
C PRO A 96 9.58 8.53 24.29
N GLN A 97 9.82 8.44 25.59
CA GLN A 97 10.46 9.50 26.38
C GLN A 97 11.89 9.10 26.76
N GLY A 98 12.73 10.10 27.04
CA GLY A 98 14.12 9.90 27.44
C GLY A 98 15.11 9.92 26.28
N THR A 99 16.35 9.49 26.54
CA THR A 99 17.45 9.48 25.56
C THR A 99 18.16 8.12 25.58
N VAL A 100 18.44 7.59 24.40
CA VAL A 100 19.25 6.39 24.16
C VAL A 100 20.46 6.77 23.31
N VAL A 101 21.63 6.22 23.62
CA VAL A 101 22.83 6.35 22.80
C VAL A 101 23.30 4.97 22.36
N LEU A 102 23.39 4.76 21.05
CA LEU A 102 24.10 3.61 20.47
C LEU A 102 25.58 4.00 20.36
N ARG A 103 26.44 3.42 21.20
CA ARG A 103 27.81 3.90 21.40
C ARG A 103 28.87 3.05 20.72
N GLY A 104 29.85 3.68 20.08
CA GLY A 104 31.06 3.03 19.54
C GLY A 104 30.88 2.15 18.31
N GLY A 105 29.72 2.17 17.65
CA GLY A 105 29.44 1.35 16.45
C GLY A 105 30.01 1.92 15.16
N THR A 106 29.89 1.22 14.04
CA THR A 106 30.17 1.78 12.71
C THR A 106 28.87 2.26 12.08
N ALA A 107 28.66 3.58 12.03
CA ALA A 107 27.45 4.17 11.45
C ALA A 107 27.55 4.28 9.93
N ILE A 108 26.59 3.70 9.22
CA ILE A 108 26.38 3.86 7.78
C ILE A 108 25.32 4.95 7.60
N THR A 109 25.74 6.16 7.25
CA THR A 109 24.88 7.36 7.38
C THR A 109 23.92 7.55 6.22
N MET A 110 24.14 6.84 5.11
CA MET A 110 23.47 7.03 3.81
C MET A 110 23.71 8.41 3.18
N ARG A 111 24.66 9.21 3.71
CA ARG A 111 25.14 10.45 3.07
C ARG A 111 26.23 10.10 2.05
N GLY A 112 25.82 9.69 0.86
CA GLY A 112 26.75 9.10 -0.11
C GLY A 112 27.41 7.85 0.49
N ASP A 113 28.72 7.75 0.38
CA ASP A 113 29.51 6.61 0.89
C ASP A 113 30.06 6.83 2.32
N GLU A 114 29.57 7.85 3.05
CA GLU A 114 30.04 8.18 4.38
C GLU A 114 29.76 7.03 5.38
N THR A 115 30.83 6.62 6.05
CA THR A 115 30.78 5.71 7.20
C THR A 115 31.60 6.31 8.35
N ILE A 116 31.06 6.22 9.57
CA ILE A 116 31.71 6.75 10.78
C ILE A 116 32.03 5.58 11.69
N VAL A 117 33.31 5.22 11.76
CA VAL A 117 33.80 4.16 12.66
C VAL A 117 33.91 4.71 14.08
N GLY A 118 33.45 3.93 15.07
CA GLY A 118 33.44 4.36 16.47
C GLY A 118 32.44 5.48 16.74
N ALA A 119 31.29 5.46 16.07
CA ALA A 119 30.24 6.45 16.16
C ALA A 119 29.33 6.28 17.39
N ASP A 120 28.91 7.41 17.95
CA ASP A 120 27.78 7.53 18.86
C ASP A 120 26.56 8.06 18.08
N VAL A 121 25.43 7.35 18.15
CA VAL A 121 24.13 7.80 17.63
C VAL A 121 23.24 8.14 18.82
N VAL A 122 22.90 9.42 18.97
CA VAL A 122 22.09 9.93 20.08
C VAL A 122 20.64 10.08 19.61
N VAL A 123 19.74 9.38 20.28
CA VAL A 123 18.30 9.42 20.02
C VAL A 123 17.60 9.98 21.25
N THR A 124 16.88 11.08 21.09
CA THR A 124 16.03 11.66 22.14
C THR A 124 14.58 11.56 21.71
N SER A 125 13.75 10.98 22.57
CA SER A 125 12.37 10.62 22.25
C SER A 125 12.30 9.78 20.96
N ASN A 126 11.72 10.31 19.88
CA ASN A 126 11.58 9.65 18.59
C ASN A 126 12.42 10.30 17.47
N ARG A 127 13.53 10.98 17.82
CA ARG A 127 14.40 11.70 16.87
C ARG A 127 15.87 11.41 17.13
N ILE A 128 16.63 11.21 16.05
CA ILE A 128 18.08 11.24 16.09
C ILE A 128 18.48 12.72 16.22
N VAL A 129 19.20 13.07 17.28
CA VAL A 129 19.63 14.45 17.56
C VAL A 129 21.10 14.67 17.24
N ALA A 130 21.92 13.61 17.22
CA ALA A 130 23.32 13.68 16.82
C ALA A 130 23.85 12.33 16.31
N VAL A 131 24.79 12.39 15.36
CA VAL A 131 25.60 11.28 14.90
C VAL A 131 27.02 11.81 14.69
N GLY A 132 28.02 11.15 15.26
CA GLY A 132 29.42 11.54 15.13
C GLY A 132 30.33 10.56 15.86
N LYS A 133 31.66 10.77 15.82
CA LYS A 133 32.56 9.86 16.53
C LYS A 133 32.34 9.96 18.04
N THR A 134 32.66 8.87 18.74
CA THR A 134 32.60 8.81 20.20
C THR A 134 33.41 9.96 20.80
N GLY A 135 32.78 10.75 21.66
CA GLY A 135 33.38 11.95 22.27
C GLY A 135 33.24 13.25 21.46
N GLU A 136 32.81 13.20 20.19
CA GLU A 136 32.54 14.38 19.37
C GLU A 136 31.08 14.87 19.47
N VAL A 137 30.17 14.01 19.93
CA VAL A 137 28.75 14.36 20.13
C VAL A 137 28.41 14.48 21.61
N ALA A 138 27.57 15.45 21.95
CA ALA A 138 27.08 15.63 23.30
C ALA A 138 26.15 14.47 23.70
N VAL A 139 26.45 13.83 24.83
CA VAL A 139 25.63 12.78 25.42
C VAL A 139 24.89 13.35 26.63
N PRO A 140 23.56 13.51 26.58
CA PRO A 140 22.78 14.01 27.70
C PRO A 140 22.97 13.15 28.96
N SER A 141 23.02 13.80 30.12
CA SER A 141 23.04 13.10 31.41
C SER A 141 21.79 12.23 31.58
N GLY A 142 21.96 11.01 32.08
CA GLY A 142 20.86 10.06 32.26
C GLY A 142 20.42 9.33 30.99
N ALA A 143 21.15 9.49 29.87
CA ALA A 143 20.90 8.68 28.68
C ALA A 143 21.21 7.20 28.93
N THR A 144 20.35 6.32 28.42
CA THR A 144 20.60 4.88 28.39
C THR A 144 21.64 4.58 27.31
N ILE A 145 22.77 4.01 27.71
CA ILE A 145 23.85 3.66 26.77
C ILE A 145 23.69 2.21 26.33
N ILE A 146 23.68 1.98 25.03
CA ILE A 146 23.73 0.66 24.39
C ILE A 146 25.09 0.55 23.70
N ASP A 147 25.90 -0.40 24.14
CA ASP A 147 27.20 -0.67 23.51
C ASP A 147 27.02 -1.32 22.13
N ALA A 148 27.45 -0.61 21.10
CA ALA A 148 27.43 -1.03 19.71
C ALA A 148 28.83 -1.32 19.17
N THR A 149 29.85 -1.42 20.04
CA THR A 149 31.23 -1.72 19.64
C THR A 149 31.29 -3.00 18.79
N GLY A 150 31.99 -2.92 17.66
CA GLY A 150 32.11 -4.02 16.70
C GLY A 150 30.84 -4.33 15.89
N LYS A 151 29.77 -3.53 16.04
CA LYS A 151 28.53 -3.66 15.27
C LYS A 151 28.41 -2.55 14.22
N TYR A 152 27.58 -2.80 13.21
CA TYR A 152 27.19 -1.80 12.22
C TYR A 152 25.83 -1.23 12.57
N LEU A 153 25.69 0.08 12.42
CA LEU A 153 24.46 0.83 12.64
C LEU A 153 23.94 1.30 11.28
N THR A 154 22.79 0.80 10.86
CA THR A 154 22.09 1.22 9.65
C THR A 154 20.81 1.97 10.03
N PRO A 155 20.27 2.81 9.13
CA PRO A 155 18.86 3.18 9.22
C PRO A 155 17.98 1.91 9.25
N GLY A 156 16.82 2.01 9.91
CA GLY A 156 15.81 0.96 9.80
C GLY A 156 15.36 0.79 8.35
N PHE A 157 15.11 -0.45 7.93
CA PHE A 157 14.75 -0.71 6.54
C PHE A 157 13.34 -0.19 6.24
N VAL A 158 13.17 0.25 4.99
CA VAL A 158 11.89 0.69 4.43
C VAL A 158 11.50 -0.30 3.35
N ASP A 159 10.42 -1.03 3.56
CA ASP A 159 9.83 -1.86 2.51
C ASP A 159 8.93 -0.97 1.64
N THR A 160 9.36 -0.72 0.40
CA THR A 160 8.65 0.18 -0.53
C THR A 160 7.48 -0.49 -1.22
N HIS A 161 7.33 -1.82 -1.10
CA HIS A 161 6.27 -2.61 -1.73
C HIS A 161 5.92 -3.80 -0.83
N ALA A 162 5.23 -3.49 0.27
CA ALA A 162 4.73 -4.51 1.18
C ALA A 162 3.35 -5.04 0.73
N HIS A 163 3.03 -6.24 1.19
CA HIS A 163 1.67 -6.76 1.22
C HIS A 163 1.44 -7.45 2.56
N TRP A 164 0.50 -6.96 3.35
CA TRP A 164 0.10 -7.58 4.62
C TRP A 164 -1.26 -8.27 4.49
N PHE A 165 -1.40 -9.13 3.48
CA PHE A 165 -2.67 -9.78 3.13
C PHE A 165 -3.24 -10.67 4.22
N GLU A 166 -2.40 -11.14 5.14
CA GLU A 166 -2.77 -12.01 6.24
C GLU A 166 -3.45 -11.25 7.38
N LEU A 167 -3.43 -9.91 7.38
CA LEU A 167 -4.14 -9.11 8.37
C LEU A 167 -5.65 -9.41 8.32
N PRO A 168 -6.26 -9.74 9.48
CA PRO A 168 -7.70 -9.86 9.60
C PRO A 168 -8.43 -8.59 9.13
N ARG A 169 -9.55 -8.80 8.45
CA ARG A 169 -10.43 -7.73 7.94
C ARG A 169 -11.65 -7.61 8.83
N GLN A 170 -12.19 -6.39 8.97
CA GLN A 170 -13.36 -6.04 9.81
C GLN A 170 -13.17 -6.20 11.33
N VAL A 171 -12.43 -7.22 11.77
CA VAL A 171 -12.09 -7.45 13.17
C VAL A 171 -10.57 -7.34 13.30
N LEU A 172 -10.08 -6.18 13.76
CA LEU A 172 -8.65 -5.92 13.85
C LEU A 172 -8.00 -6.66 15.02
N GLU A 173 -6.76 -7.10 14.84
CA GLU A 173 -5.99 -7.83 15.85
C GLU A 173 -4.74 -7.04 16.28
N ALA A 174 -4.62 -6.71 17.57
CA ALA A 174 -3.52 -5.88 18.08
C ALA A 174 -2.14 -6.56 18.12
N ASN A 175 -2.02 -7.84 17.75
CA ASN A 175 -0.77 -8.62 17.84
C ASN A 175 -0.58 -9.56 16.63
N HIS A 176 -0.84 -9.09 15.42
CA HIS A 176 -0.68 -9.90 14.23
C HIS A 176 0.80 -10.18 13.87
N TRP A 177 1.11 -11.45 13.61
CA TRP A 177 2.47 -11.94 13.38
C TRP A 177 3.19 -11.32 12.18
N SER A 178 2.48 -10.97 11.11
CA SER A 178 3.10 -10.50 9.86
C SER A 178 3.87 -9.19 10.06
N LEU A 179 3.31 -8.27 10.85
CA LEU A 179 3.94 -6.99 11.17
C LEU A 179 5.12 -7.17 12.13
N LEU A 180 5.00 -8.07 13.11
CA LEU A 180 6.08 -8.41 14.04
C LEU A 180 7.26 -9.09 13.34
N ALA A 181 7.00 -9.99 12.40
CA ALA A 181 8.03 -10.63 11.60
C ALA A 181 8.83 -9.60 10.78
N ASN A 182 8.15 -8.63 10.15
CA ASN A 182 8.80 -7.52 9.44
C ASN A 182 9.75 -6.72 10.36
N LEU A 183 9.26 -6.29 11.53
CA LEU A 183 10.08 -5.60 12.52
C LEU A 183 11.29 -6.43 12.96
N ALA A 184 11.09 -7.72 13.21
CA ALA A 184 12.16 -8.60 13.63
C ALA A 184 13.31 -8.59 12.62
N TYR A 185 13.02 -8.57 11.32
CA TYR A 185 14.01 -8.50 10.24
C TYR A 185 14.50 -7.08 9.90
N GLY A 186 14.15 -6.10 10.72
CA GLY A 186 14.67 -4.73 10.63
C GLY A 186 13.86 -3.78 9.75
N VAL A 187 12.72 -4.22 9.21
CA VAL A 187 11.78 -3.35 8.48
C VAL A 187 11.03 -2.51 9.52
N THR A 188 11.34 -1.21 9.55
CA THR A 188 10.74 -0.26 10.51
C THR A 188 9.66 0.61 9.89
N SER A 189 9.52 0.58 8.57
CA SER A 189 8.46 1.26 7.83
C SER A 189 8.16 0.47 6.56
N GLY A 190 6.89 0.41 6.18
CA GLY A 190 6.45 -0.28 4.96
C GLY A 190 5.33 0.49 4.28
N LEU A 191 5.27 0.42 2.96
CA LEU A 191 4.13 0.88 2.17
C LEU A 191 3.37 -0.34 1.66
N ASP A 192 2.17 -0.61 2.20
CA ASP A 192 1.25 -1.57 1.56
C ASP A 192 0.61 -0.91 0.35
N VAL A 193 1.06 -1.33 -0.82
CA VAL A 193 0.72 -0.70 -2.09
C VAL A 193 -0.64 -1.15 -2.64
N GLN A 194 -1.25 -2.21 -2.10
CA GLN A 194 -2.53 -2.69 -2.63
C GLN A 194 -3.28 -3.58 -1.63
N PRO A 195 -3.70 -3.08 -0.46
CA PRO A 195 -4.68 -3.78 0.33
C PRO A 195 -6.00 -3.88 -0.46
N PHE A 196 -6.86 -4.83 -0.11
CA PHE A 196 -8.20 -4.94 -0.72
C PHE A 196 -9.28 -4.20 0.07
N THR A 197 -8.95 -3.75 1.29
CA THR A 197 -9.86 -3.11 2.22
C THR A 197 -9.18 -1.91 2.89
N VAL A 198 -9.97 -1.13 3.64
CA VAL A 198 -9.49 0.04 4.39
C VAL A 198 -8.94 -0.34 5.78
N ASP A 199 -9.02 -1.61 6.18
CA ASP A 199 -8.64 -2.09 7.51
C ASP A 199 -7.18 -1.77 7.87
N VAL A 200 -6.29 -1.71 6.87
CA VAL A 200 -4.86 -1.36 7.05
C VAL A 200 -4.67 -0.01 7.74
N PHE A 201 -5.57 0.96 7.52
CA PHE A 201 -5.47 2.26 8.19
C PHE A 201 -5.80 2.15 9.68
N GLY A 202 -6.68 1.21 10.07
CA GLY A 202 -6.92 0.89 11.48
C GLY A 202 -5.69 0.26 12.14
N TYR A 203 -4.98 -0.63 11.43
CA TYR A 203 -3.69 -1.15 11.91
C TYR A 203 -2.63 -0.05 12.03
N GLN A 204 -2.56 0.85 11.04
CA GLN A 204 -1.68 2.03 11.10
C GLN A 204 -1.98 2.88 12.33
N ASP A 205 -3.24 3.18 12.61
CA ASP A 205 -3.66 3.96 13.78
C ASP A 205 -3.31 3.25 15.09
N MET A 206 -3.52 1.93 15.19
CA MET A 206 -3.13 1.14 16.37
C MET A 206 -1.62 1.12 16.60
N ILE A 207 -0.82 1.02 15.53
CA ILE A 207 0.65 1.10 15.62
C ILE A 207 1.08 2.50 16.07
N ASP A 208 0.54 3.55 15.43
CA ASP A 208 0.89 4.93 15.73
C ASP A 208 0.49 5.32 17.17
N ALA A 209 -0.58 4.74 17.71
CA ALA A 209 -1.02 4.94 19.10
C ALA A 209 -0.34 4.01 20.12
N GLY A 210 0.59 3.13 19.70
CA GLY A 210 1.28 2.20 20.60
C GLY A 210 0.41 1.06 21.15
N ILE A 211 -0.78 0.84 20.59
CA ILE A 211 -1.66 -0.28 20.93
C ILE A 211 -1.09 -1.59 20.36
N MET A 212 -0.39 -1.51 19.23
CA MET A 212 0.19 -2.63 18.51
C MET A 212 1.65 -2.35 18.16
N LEU A 213 2.51 -3.37 18.27
CA LEU A 213 3.86 -3.32 17.72
C LEU A 213 3.83 -3.63 16.22
N GLY A 214 4.45 -2.77 15.42
CA GLY A 214 4.60 -2.97 13.98
C GLY A 214 5.51 -1.93 13.34
N PRO A 215 5.92 -2.11 12.07
CA PRO A 215 6.55 -1.04 11.32
C PRO A 215 5.56 0.11 11.13
N ARG A 216 6.05 1.33 10.82
CA ARG A 216 5.15 2.37 10.33
C ARG A 216 4.45 1.86 9.07
N ALA A 217 3.13 1.72 9.14
CA ALA A 217 2.34 1.02 8.15
C ALA A 217 1.67 2.02 7.19
N PHE A 218 2.45 2.60 6.27
CA PHE A 218 1.86 3.43 5.22
C PHE A 218 1.04 2.55 4.28
N SER A 219 0.01 3.12 3.65
CA SER A 219 -0.75 2.40 2.63
C SER A 219 -1.36 3.31 1.57
N THR A 220 -1.58 2.74 0.39
CA THR A 220 -2.43 3.32 -0.66
C THR A 220 -3.92 3.15 -0.36
N GLY A 221 -4.31 2.24 0.55
CA GLY A 221 -5.69 1.78 0.65
C GLY A 221 -6.10 0.92 -0.56
N PRO A 222 -7.39 0.58 -0.71
CA PRO A 222 -7.85 -0.26 -1.82
C PRO A 222 -7.33 0.21 -3.18
N GLY A 223 -6.79 -0.68 -4.01
CA GLY A 223 -6.31 -0.28 -5.35
C GLY A 223 -7.41 0.34 -6.24
N ILE A 224 -7.01 1.20 -7.17
CA ILE A 224 -7.88 1.70 -8.26
C ILE A 224 -7.75 0.70 -9.41
N PHE A 225 -8.77 -0.12 -9.64
CA PHE A 225 -8.71 -1.22 -10.61
C PHE A 225 -9.28 -0.84 -11.98
N VAL A 226 -9.02 -1.71 -12.98
CA VAL A 226 -9.48 -1.61 -14.38
C VAL A 226 -10.98 -1.32 -14.55
N ASN A 227 -11.82 -1.73 -13.59
CA ASN A 227 -13.27 -1.50 -13.61
C ASN A 227 -13.69 -0.15 -13.00
N SER A 228 -12.75 0.72 -12.64
CA SER A 228 -13.06 2.06 -12.14
C SER A 228 -13.56 2.94 -13.29
N GLU A 229 -14.77 3.49 -13.14
CA GLU A 229 -15.38 4.39 -14.12
C GLU A 229 -14.72 5.78 -14.07
N ILE A 230 -13.64 5.96 -14.83
CA ILE A 230 -12.88 7.22 -14.91
C ILE A 230 -12.92 7.72 -16.35
N ASN A 231 -13.94 8.50 -16.70
CA ASN A 231 -14.18 8.97 -18.06
C ASN A 231 -14.08 10.50 -18.18
N SER A 232 -13.85 11.20 -17.07
CA SER A 232 -13.68 12.65 -17.04
C SER A 232 -12.72 13.08 -15.92
N ALA A 233 -12.20 14.31 -16.02
CA ALA A 233 -11.38 14.89 -14.96
C ALA A 233 -12.12 14.96 -13.62
N ALA A 234 -13.42 15.29 -13.64
CA ALA A 234 -14.24 15.33 -12.43
C ALA A 234 -14.37 13.96 -11.76
N GLU A 235 -14.50 12.88 -12.54
CA GLU A 235 -14.53 11.51 -11.99
C GLU A 235 -13.16 11.08 -11.43
N ALA A 236 -12.06 11.42 -12.11
CA ALA A 236 -10.72 11.17 -11.58
C ALA A 236 -10.49 11.91 -10.25
N GLU A 237 -10.87 13.18 -10.17
CA GLU A 237 -10.79 13.97 -8.94
C GLU A 237 -11.70 13.39 -7.83
N ALA A 238 -12.90 12.89 -8.15
CA ALA A 238 -13.77 12.25 -7.18
C ALA A 238 -13.17 10.95 -6.64
N VAL A 239 -12.57 10.12 -7.51
CA VAL A 239 -11.86 8.91 -7.08
C VAL A 239 -10.70 9.29 -6.16
N LEU A 240 -9.85 10.24 -6.55
CA LEU A 240 -8.70 10.66 -5.73
C LEU A 240 -9.10 11.33 -4.42
N THR A 241 -10.23 12.03 -4.40
CA THR A 241 -10.80 12.63 -3.18
C THR A 241 -11.05 11.58 -2.11
N ARG A 242 -11.47 10.37 -2.51
CA ARG A 242 -11.62 9.22 -1.59
C ARG A 242 -10.34 8.97 -0.79
N TYR A 243 -9.22 8.90 -1.49
CA TYR A 243 -7.93 8.58 -0.90
C TYR A 243 -7.35 9.75 -0.10
N ARG A 244 -7.35 10.96 -0.68
CA ARG A 244 -6.75 12.13 -0.06
C ARG A 244 -7.51 12.57 1.18
N ASP A 245 -8.83 12.65 1.10
CA ASP A 245 -9.63 13.34 2.12
C ASP A 245 -10.23 12.36 3.14
N TYR A 246 -10.58 11.13 2.72
CA TYR A 246 -11.22 10.16 3.62
C TYR A 246 -10.24 9.11 4.14
N TYR A 247 -9.34 8.60 3.30
CA TYR A 247 -8.27 7.69 3.75
C TYR A 247 -7.03 8.43 4.26
N ARG A 248 -6.93 9.73 3.97
CA ARG A 248 -5.82 10.60 4.40
C ARG A 248 -4.45 10.09 3.93
N THR A 249 -4.40 9.51 2.73
CA THR A 249 -3.17 9.07 2.07
C THR A 249 -2.92 9.84 0.78
N SER A 250 -1.65 10.12 0.49
CA SER A 250 -1.21 10.68 -0.79
C SER A 250 -0.74 9.61 -1.77
N ASN A 251 -0.63 8.35 -1.35
CA ASN A 251 -0.18 7.25 -2.20
C ASN A 251 -1.40 6.58 -2.86
N LEU A 252 -1.28 6.22 -4.14
CA LEU A 252 -2.34 5.55 -4.89
C LEU A 252 -1.73 4.42 -5.69
N LYS A 253 -2.44 3.29 -5.81
CA LYS A 253 -2.09 2.23 -6.76
C LYS A 253 -3.15 2.17 -7.86
N ALA A 254 -2.78 2.59 -9.06
CA ALA A 254 -3.58 2.47 -10.27
C ALA A 254 -3.28 1.12 -10.95
N TYR A 255 -4.03 0.09 -10.61
CA TYR A 255 -3.85 -1.27 -11.11
C TYR A 255 -4.54 -1.45 -12.47
N LEU A 256 -3.75 -1.38 -13.54
CA LEU A 256 -4.21 -1.58 -14.92
C LEU A 256 -5.44 -0.72 -15.27
N VAL A 257 -5.45 0.54 -14.83
CA VAL A 257 -6.59 1.44 -15.04
C VAL A 257 -6.74 1.74 -16.52
N GLY A 258 -7.73 1.09 -17.14
CA GLY A 258 -8.29 1.46 -18.42
C GLY A 258 -7.28 1.68 -19.55
N ASN A 259 -7.68 2.51 -20.51
CA ASN A 259 -6.80 2.94 -21.59
C ASN A 259 -5.93 4.15 -21.19
N ARG A 260 -5.05 4.56 -22.10
CA ARG A 260 -4.11 5.68 -21.87
C ARG A 260 -4.81 6.99 -21.53
N THR A 261 -5.97 7.29 -22.12
CA THR A 261 -6.74 8.50 -21.80
C THR A 261 -7.15 8.51 -20.33
N GLN A 262 -7.60 7.37 -19.80
CA GLN A 262 -8.03 7.26 -18.40
C GLN A 262 -6.85 7.37 -17.44
N ARG A 263 -5.69 6.77 -17.77
CA ARG A 263 -4.46 6.94 -16.98
C ARG A 263 -4.02 8.40 -16.92
N LYS A 264 -4.07 9.13 -18.05
CA LYS A 264 -3.76 10.56 -18.06
C LYS A 264 -4.66 11.37 -17.14
N LEU A 265 -5.97 11.06 -17.07
CA LEU A 265 -6.87 11.71 -16.12
C LEU A 265 -6.44 11.48 -14.67
N ILE A 266 -6.00 10.26 -14.33
CA ILE A 266 -5.43 9.96 -13.00
C ILE A 266 -4.15 10.75 -12.74
N VAL A 267 -3.22 10.82 -13.69
CA VAL A 267 -1.96 11.56 -13.53
C VAL A 267 -2.21 13.05 -13.35
N GLU A 268 -3.07 13.64 -14.19
CA GLU A 268 -3.42 15.06 -14.13
C GLU A 268 -4.11 15.41 -12.80
N ALA A 269 -5.07 14.59 -12.37
CA ALA A 269 -5.71 14.76 -11.07
C ALA A 269 -4.71 14.57 -9.90
N SER A 270 -3.79 13.61 -10.01
CA SER A 270 -2.73 13.37 -9.01
C SER A 270 -1.84 14.60 -8.87
N GLY A 271 -1.41 15.20 -9.98
CA GLY A 271 -0.64 16.43 -9.99
C GLY A 271 -1.38 17.60 -9.33
N LYS A 272 -2.66 17.80 -9.67
CA LYS A 272 -3.52 18.83 -9.07
C LYS A 272 -3.71 18.64 -7.56
N MET A 273 -3.83 17.39 -7.12
CA MET A 273 -4.16 17.02 -5.74
C MET A 273 -2.92 16.69 -4.89
N ARG A 274 -1.71 16.80 -5.46
CA ARG A 274 -0.43 16.46 -4.83
C ARG A 274 -0.37 15.02 -4.32
N MET A 275 -0.83 14.10 -5.16
CA MET A 275 -0.84 12.66 -4.89
C MET A 275 0.17 11.94 -5.78
N MET A 276 0.58 10.75 -5.36
CA MET A 276 1.56 9.91 -6.03
C MET A 276 0.88 8.64 -6.53
N ALA A 277 0.49 8.64 -7.80
CA ALA A 277 -0.05 7.45 -8.45
C ALA A 277 1.07 6.51 -8.91
N THR A 278 1.18 5.37 -8.23
CA THR A 278 2.01 4.23 -8.65
C THR A 278 1.17 3.21 -9.44
N THR A 279 1.84 2.33 -10.16
CA THR A 279 1.18 1.33 -11.03
C THR A 279 2.10 0.14 -11.28
N GLU A 280 1.64 -0.79 -12.11
CA GLU A 280 2.42 -1.92 -12.62
C GLU A 280 2.02 -2.21 -14.07
N GLY A 281 2.95 -2.73 -14.86
CA GLY A 281 2.65 -3.10 -16.25
C GLY A 281 2.15 -4.54 -16.46
N ALA A 282 1.87 -5.32 -15.41
CA ALA A 282 1.39 -6.71 -15.53
C ALA A 282 2.22 -7.59 -16.49
N SER A 283 3.55 -7.51 -16.38
CA SER A 283 4.52 -8.15 -17.28
C SER A 283 4.43 -7.75 -18.77
N ASP A 284 3.71 -6.68 -19.12
CA ASP A 284 3.68 -6.09 -20.47
C ASP A 284 4.75 -4.98 -20.59
N PHE A 285 5.75 -5.22 -21.42
CA PHE A 285 6.86 -4.28 -21.62
C PHE A 285 6.40 -2.93 -22.15
N ASN A 286 5.50 -2.91 -23.13
CA ASN A 286 5.04 -1.69 -23.78
C ASN A 286 4.21 -0.84 -22.80
N LEU A 287 3.34 -1.48 -22.01
CA LEU A 287 2.56 -0.80 -20.99
C LEU A 287 3.47 -0.11 -19.96
N ASN A 288 4.49 -0.82 -19.47
CA ASN A 288 5.50 -0.24 -18.57
C ASN A 288 6.20 0.99 -19.18
N LEU A 289 6.55 0.97 -20.47
CA LEU A 289 7.13 2.15 -21.13
C LEU A 289 6.15 3.33 -21.15
N THR A 290 4.85 3.06 -21.37
CA THR A 290 3.85 4.13 -21.35
C THR A 290 3.68 4.75 -19.97
N HIS A 291 3.91 4.04 -18.87
CA HIS A 291 3.81 4.62 -17.53
C HIS A 291 4.84 5.72 -17.27
N ALA A 292 6.08 5.51 -17.71
CA ALA A 292 7.13 6.53 -17.67
C ALA A 292 6.79 7.73 -18.56
N LEU A 293 6.21 7.49 -19.74
CA LEU A 293 5.77 8.54 -20.68
C LEU A 293 4.54 9.32 -20.20
N ASP A 294 3.63 8.64 -19.48
CA ASP A 294 2.39 9.22 -18.99
C ASP A 294 2.62 10.08 -17.73
N GLY A 295 3.78 9.95 -17.08
CA GLY A 295 4.13 10.73 -15.88
C GLY A 295 3.63 10.11 -14.58
N MET A 296 3.52 8.78 -14.52
CA MET A 296 3.22 8.07 -13.26
C MET A 296 4.32 8.34 -12.22
N ALA A 297 3.93 8.40 -10.95
CA ALA A 297 4.87 8.68 -9.86
C ALA A 297 5.77 7.47 -9.57
N GLY A 298 5.28 6.25 -9.79
CA GLY A 298 6.05 5.03 -9.62
C GLY A 298 5.58 3.89 -10.50
N ASN A 299 6.50 3.01 -10.87
CA ASN A 299 6.24 1.76 -11.54
C ASN A 299 6.84 0.62 -10.69
N GLU A 300 5.95 -0.25 -10.24
CA GLU A 300 6.25 -1.41 -9.43
C GLU A 300 6.44 -2.63 -10.34
N HIS A 301 7.23 -3.58 -9.84
CA HIS A 301 7.77 -4.72 -10.57
C HIS A 301 8.79 -4.33 -11.65
N ASN A 302 9.63 -5.30 -12.02
CA ASN A 302 10.65 -5.07 -13.01
C ASN A 302 10.07 -4.94 -14.42
N LEU A 303 10.79 -4.23 -15.29
CA LEU A 303 10.59 -4.34 -16.73
C LEU A 303 10.79 -5.82 -17.14
N PRO A 304 9.86 -6.44 -17.88
CA PRO A 304 9.80 -7.89 -18.11
C PRO A 304 10.80 -8.40 -19.15
N ILE A 305 11.87 -7.64 -19.43
CA ILE A 305 12.94 -8.03 -20.35
C ILE A 305 14.30 -7.69 -19.76
N THR A 306 15.32 -8.45 -20.15
CA THR A 306 16.74 -8.19 -19.87
C THR A 306 17.58 -8.76 -21.03
N PRO A 307 18.66 -8.10 -21.48
CA PRO A 307 19.16 -6.80 -21.04
C PRO A 307 18.29 -5.63 -21.49
N LEU A 308 18.25 -4.55 -20.70
CA LEU A 308 17.63 -3.29 -21.13
C LEU A 308 18.50 -2.56 -22.15
N ARG A 309 17.87 -1.98 -23.16
CA ARG A 309 18.54 -1.08 -24.11
C ARG A 309 18.75 0.30 -23.48
N ASP A 310 19.75 1.03 -23.96
CA ASP A 310 20.12 2.34 -23.38
C ASP A 310 19.03 3.40 -23.51
N ASP A 311 18.23 3.35 -24.57
CA ASP A 311 17.08 4.23 -24.76
C ASP A 311 15.99 4.01 -23.71
N VAL A 312 15.72 2.77 -23.33
CA VAL A 312 14.78 2.40 -22.26
C VAL A 312 15.29 2.88 -20.90
N VAL A 313 16.57 2.64 -20.61
CA VAL A 313 17.22 3.13 -19.38
C VAL A 313 17.12 4.65 -19.31
N LYS A 314 17.46 5.34 -20.41
CA LYS A 314 17.40 6.80 -20.50
C LYS A 314 15.98 7.33 -20.34
N LEU A 315 14.97 6.66 -20.92
CA LEU A 315 13.57 7.03 -20.75
C LEU A 315 13.17 7.00 -19.28
N TYR A 316 13.41 5.88 -18.60
CA TYR A 316 13.05 5.70 -17.18
C TYR A 316 13.78 6.73 -16.30
N ALA A 317 15.10 6.85 -16.43
CA ALA A 317 15.90 7.83 -15.67
C ALA A 317 15.43 9.28 -15.92
N SER A 318 15.18 9.65 -17.18
CA SER A 318 14.75 11.02 -17.53
C SER A 318 13.34 11.33 -17.06
N SER A 319 12.46 10.33 -16.97
CA SER A 319 11.09 10.49 -16.47
C SER A 319 11.02 10.76 -14.97
N ARG A 320 12.07 10.39 -14.22
CA ARG A 320 12.13 10.45 -12.75
C ARG A 320 11.03 9.63 -12.06
N ILE A 321 10.48 8.63 -12.75
CA ILE A 321 9.53 7.68 -12.16
C ILE A 321 10.23 6.88 -11.05
N GLY A 322 9.56 6.70 -9.91
CA GLY A 322 10.03 5.74 -8.90
C GLY A 322 10.00 4.33 -9.47
N TYR A 323 11.08 3.57 -9.34
CA TYR A 323 11.16 2.21 -9.88
C TYR A 323 11.44 1.20 -8.76
N SER A 324 10.45 0.37 -8.46
CA SER A 324 10.56 -0.71 -7.47
C SER A 324 10.51 -2.05 -8.19
N PRO A 325 11.66 -2.71 -8.46
CA PRO A 325 11.69 -3.90 -9.31
C PRO A 325 11.17 -5.18 -8.62
N THR A 326 10.95 -5.15 -7.30
CA THR A 326 10.35 -6.22 -6.48
C THR A 326 10.84 -7.62 -6.86
N PHE A 327 12.14 -7.91 -6.79
CA PHE A 327 12.65 -9.18 -7.33
C PHE A 327 12.01 -10.44 -6.75
N GLY A 328 11.38 -10.39 -5.57
CA GLY A 328 10.54 -11.49 -5.04
C GLY A 328 9.35 -11.86 -5.93
N VAL A 329 8.87 -10.94 -6.79
CA VAL A 329 7.86 -11.12 -7.83
C VAL A 329 8.48 -10.65 -9.16
N LEU A 330 9.16 -11.55 -9.85
CA LEU A 330 9.92 -11.24 -11.07
C LEU A 330 9.06 -11.43 -12.34
N TYR A 331 8.94 -10.39 -13.16
CA TYR A 331 8.33 -10.47 -14.48
C TYR A 331 9.34 -10.87 -15.56
N GLY A 332 8.92 -11.72 -16.51
CA GLY A 332 9.77 -12.19 -17.60
C GLY A 332 10.90 -13.14 -17.18
N GLY A 333 10.87 -13.67 -15.96
CA GLY A 333 11.86 -14.61 -15.43
C GLY A 333 11.34 -15.32 -14.17
N PHE A 334 12.23 -16.06 -13.51
CA PHE A 334 11.92 -16.77 -12.26
C PHE A 334 12.40 -15.99 -11.03
N SER A 335 11.54 -15.93 -10.01
CA SER A 335 11.86 -15.26 -8.75
C SER A 335 13.02 -15.96 -8.02
N PRO A 336 13.95 -15.22 -7.39
CA PRO A 336 14.92 -15.79 -6.47
C PRO A 336 14.26 -16.41 -5.22
N TYR A 337 13.01 -16.06 -4.91
CA TYR A 337 12.26 -16.65 -3.79
C TYR A 337 12.14 -18.17 -3.91
N ASP A 338 11.83 -18.69 -5.10
CA ASP A 338 11.67 -20.14 -5.30
C ASP A 338 12.99 -20.90 -5.00
N ASN A 339 14.13 -20.30 -5.37
CA ASN A 339 15.44 -20.84 -5.03
C ASN A 339 15.72 -20.76 -3.52
N GLN A 340 15.26 -19.71 -2.82
CA GLN A 340 15.37 -19.63 -1.36
C GLN A 340 14.51 -20.70 -0.66
N VAL A 341 13.31 -20.97 -1.15
CA VAL A 341 12.45 -22.05 -0.62
C VAL A 341 13.14 -23.42 -0.77
N ILE A 342 13.83 -23.67 -1.88
CA ILE A 342 14.49 -24.96 -2.13
C ILE A 342 15.83 -25.08 -1.39
N ALA A 343 16.67 -24.04 -1.46
CA ALA A 343 18.07 -24.11 -1.05
C ALA A 343 18.40 -23.32 0.22
N GLY A 344 17.50 -22.43 0.66
CA GLY A 344 17.75 -21.48 1.75
C GLY A 344 17.36 -21.99 3.14
N ALA A 345 16.82 -23.20 3.26
CA ALA A 345 16.40 -23.80 4.54
C ALA A 345 15.55 -22.86 5.41
N ILE A 346 14.58 -22.16 4.79
CA ILE A 346 13.73 -21.15 5.44
C ILE A 346 12.97 -21.74 6.64
N ASP A 347 12.62 -23.02 6.56
CA ASP A 347 11.97 -23.79 7.62
C ASP A 347 12.88 -24.04 8.85
N GLN A 348 14.18 -23.80 8.73
CA GLN A 348 15.17 -23.91 9.81
C GLN A 348 15.55 -22.55 10.40
N ASP A 349 15.01 -21.44 9.89
CA ASP A 349 15.24 -20.13 10.45
C ASP A 349 14.49 -19.98 11.78
N GLY A 350 15.22 -20.13 12.89
CA GLY A 350 14.67 -20.01 14.24
C GLY A 350 14.08 -18.64 14.56
N LYS A 351 14.52 -17.57 13.88
CA LYS A 351 13.92 -16.24 14.01
C LYS A 351 12.60 -16.19 13.28
N LEU A 352 12.52 -16.71 12.06
CA LEU A 352 11.26 -16.80 11.32
C LEU A 352 10.24 -17.65 12.09
N ALA A 353 10.63 -18.82 12.57
CA ALA A 353 9.79 -19.74 13.34
C ALA A 353 9.31 -19.15 14.69
N ARG A 354 10.05 -18.17 15.25
CA ARG A 354 9.63 -17.46 16.46
C ARG A 354 8.44 -16.54 16.22
N PHE A 355 8.37 -15.90 15.05
CA PHE A 355 7.36 -14.88 14.78
C PHE A 355 6.23 -15.38 13.88
N VAL A 356 6.50 -16.29 12.94
CA VAL A 356 5.53 -16.75 11.94
C VAL A 356 4.90 -18.08 12.37
N PRO A 357 3.57 -18.23 12.31
CA PRO A 357 2.92 -19.49 12.66
C PRO A 357 3.42 -20.67 11.81
N PRO A 358 3.64 -21.86 12.40
CA PRO A 358 4.20 -23.02 11.68
C PRO A 358 3.42 -23.40 10.42
N GLY A 359 2.08 -23.37 10.47
CA GLY A 359 1.23 -23.71 9.32
C GLY A 359 1.39 -22.76 8.12
N ILE A 360 1.77 -21.50 8.36
CA ILE A 360 2.07 -20.53 7.29
C ILE A 360 3.39 -20.90 6.62
N ILE A 361 4.43 -21.18 7.41
CA ILE A 361 5.73 -21.63 6.89
C ILE A 361 5.56 -22.93 6.11
N GLU A 362 4.92 -23.94 6.70
CA GLU A 362 4.64 -25.21 6.04
C GLU A 362 3.88 -25.00 4.72
N GLY A 363 2.85 -24.16 4.70
CA GLY A 363 2.09 -23.83 3.51
C GLY A 363 2.96 -23.26 2.38
N LYS A 364 3.88 -22.34 2.72
CA LYS A 364 4.84 -21.77 1.76
C LYS A 364 5.86 -22.79 1.27
N MET A 365 6.23 -23.77 2.11
CA MET A 365 7.19 -24.82 1.76
C MET A 365 6.62 -25.99 0.96
N ARG A 366 5.29 -26.11 0.84
CA ARG A 366 4.60 -27.20 0.11
C ARG A 366 4.90 -27.18 -1.39
N ASN A 367 4.89 -26.00 -2.00
CA ASN A 367 5.14 -25.85 -3.43
C ASN A 367 6.60 -25.47 -3.64
N ARG A 368 7.37 -26.36 -4.27
CA ARG A 368 8.78 -26.13 -4.58
C ARG A 368 8.95 -26.07 -6.09
N VAL A 369 9.16 -24.87 -6.60
CA VAL A 369 9.35 -24.62 -8.04
C VAL A 369 10.85 -24.65 -8.33
N TRP A 370 11.31 -25.66 -9.06
CA TRP A 370 12.72 -25.74 -9.45
C TRP A 370 12.97 -24.91 -10.71
N THR A 371 13.98 -24.04 -10.65
CA THR A 371 14.46 -23.26 -11.80
C THR A 371 15.85 -23.74 -12.22
N PRO A 372 16.03 -24.20 -13.48
CA PRO A 372 17.33 -24.53 -14.05
C PRO A 372 18.31 -23.35 -13.93
N PRO A 373 19.63 -23.57 -13.69
CA PRO A 373 20.60 -22.48 -13.59
C PRO A 373 20.60 -21.50 -14.77
N ILE A 374 20.34 -21.99 -15.99
CA ILE A 374 20.27 -21.16 -17.20
C ILE A 374 19.10 -20.18 -17.20
N ASP A 375 18.03 -20.47 -16.45
CA ASP A 375 16.82 -19.64 -16.37
C ASP A 375 16.83 -18.72 -15.12
N ARG A 376 17.88 -18.75 -14.31
CA ARG A 376 18.03 -17.89 -13.11
C ARG A 376 18.50 -16.49 -13.52
N SER A 377 17.58 -15.71 -14.06
CA SER A 377 17.85 -14.40 -14.66
C SER A 377 17.80 -13.20 -13.71
N SER A 378 17.47 -13.39 -12.42
CA SER A 378 17.29 -12.31 -11.45
C SER A 378 18.51 -11.38 -11.33
N ALA A 379 19.73 -11.91 -11.46
CA ALA A 379 20.96 -11.11 -11.45
C ALA A 379 21.05 -10.15 -12.65
N SER A 380 20.61 -10.57 -13.83
CA SER A 380 20.59 -9.72 -15.04
C SER A 380 19.57 -8.59 -14.89
N PHE A 381 18.38 -8.91 -14.37
CA PHE A 381 17.37 -7.89 -14.05
C PHE A 381 17.86 -6.91 -12.97
N ALA A 382 18.61 -7.38 -11.97
CA ALA A 382 19.23 -6.52 -10.96
C ALA A 382 20.29 -5.60 -11.56
N ALA A 383 21.15 -6.10 -12.45
CA ALA A 383 22.12 -5.30 -13.17
C ALA A 383 21.45 -4.21 -14.02
N ASP A 384 20.33 -4.52 -14.66
CA ASP A 384 19.54 -3.55 -15.42
C ASP A 384 18.87 -2.50 -14.53
N ALA A 385 18.30 -2.90 -13.39
CA ALA A 385 17.71 -1.96 -12.43
C ALA A 385 18.75 -0.95 -11.91
N LEU A 386 20.00 -1.40 -11.69
CA LEU A 386 21.09 -0.52 -11.26
C LEU A 386 21.52 0.51 -12.31
N ARG A 387 21.15 0.32 -13.59
CA ARG A 387 21.39 1.29 -14.67
C ARG A 387 20.36 2.42 -14.70
N ILE A 388 19.18 2.21 -14.11
CA ILE A 388 18.14 3.23 -13.96
C ILE A 388 18.49 4.05 -12.70
N ARG A 389 19.15 5.20 -12.87
CA ARG A 389 19.56 6.10 -11.78
C ARG A 389 19.18 7.54 -12.08
#